data_AF-A0A7I8MR04-F1
#
_entry.id   AF-A0A7I8MR04-F1
#
_cell.length_a   1.000
_cell.length_b   1.000
_cell.length_c   1.000
_cell.angle_alpha   90.00
_cell.angle_beta   90.00
_cell.angle_gamma   90.00
#
_symmetry.space_group_name_H-M   'P 1'
#
loop_
_entity.id
_entity.type
_entity.pdbx_description
1 polymer ?
#
loop_
_entity_poly.entity_id
_entity_poly.type
_entity_poly.pdbx_seq_one_letter_code
_entity_poly.pdbx_strand_id
1 'polypeptide(L)'
;MHGAELSLDGTRLKLHSSYDGPRELVSKAKVLAEYDFDESVVIGDGLTDIGMAEIADLVFARDQLVRYLTQLGVAFFQWNDFFDITEHLERLWGLD
;
A
#
# COMPACT_ATOMS: atom_id res chain seq x y z
N MET A 1 -4.20 11.33 10.58
CA MET A 1 -3.02 11.15 9.71
C MET A 1 -2.21 10.03 10.33
N HIS A 2 -1.99 8.94 9.58
CA HIS A 2 -1.17 7.82 10.04
C HIS A 2 0.28 8.08 9.62
N GLY A 3 1.18 8.23 10.59
CA GLY A 3 2.55 8.64 10.32
C GLY A 3 3.49 8.32 11.46
N ALA A 4 4.78 8.54 11.23
CA ALA A 4 5.76 8.52 12.29
C ALA A 4 5.78 9.89 13.00
N GLU A 5 5.92 9.85 14.31
CA GLU A 5 6.06 11.00 15.19
C GLU A 5 7.52 11.16 15.60
N LEU A 6 7.96 12.42 15.72
CA LEU A 6 9.32 12.75 16.13
C LEU A 6 9.33 13.10 17.62
N SER A 7 10.05 12.31 18.42
CA SER A 7 10.38 12.69 19.78
C SER A 7 11.70 13.47 19.82
N LEU A 8 11.66 14.57 20.58
CA LEU A 8 12.80 15.43 20.89
C LEU A 8 13.29 15.24 22.33
N ASP A 9 12.89 14.16 22.98
CA ASP A 9 13.24 13.84 24.36
C ASP A 9 14.70 13.36 24.51
N GLY A 10 15.61 14.32 24.70
CA GLY A 10 17.02 14.06 24.99
C GLY A 10 17.96 14.60 23.91
N THR A 11 19.13 13.99 23.76
CA THR A 11 20.21 14.49 22.88
C THR A 11 20.14 13.97 21.45
N ARG A 12 19.15 13.13 21.13
CA ARG A 12 18.99 12.50 19.81
C ARG A 12 17.55 12.56 19.35
N LEU A 13 17.37 12.65 18.04
CA LEU A 13 16.08 12.49 17.38
C LEU A 13 15.66 11.01 17.41
N LYS A 14 14.42 10.75 17.82
CA LYS A 14 13.83 9.41 17.76
C LYS A 14 12.52 9.46 17.00
N LEU A 15 12.38 8.60 16.01
CA LEU A 15 11.11 8.38 15.32
C LEU A 15 10.34 7.27 16.03
N HIS A 16 9.07 7.53 16.30
CA HIS A 16 8.14 6.58 16.88
C HIS A 16 6.95 6.43 15.93
N SER A 17 6.42 5.22 15.78
CA SER A 17 5.15 5.03 15.09
C SER A 17 4.36 3.96 15.83
N SER A 18 3.08 4.23 16.05
CA SER A 18 2.12 3.22 16.52
C SER A 18 1.86 2.12 15.49
N TYR A 19 2.33 2.33 14.25
CA TYR A 19 2.13 1.45 13.11
C TYR A 19 3.41 0.76 12.66
N ASP A 20 4.50 0.80 13.44
CA ASP A 20 5.77 0.22 13.03
C ASP A 20 5.63 -1.28 12.70
N GLY A 21 6.33 -1.73 11.67
CA GLY A 21 6.33 -3.12 11.23
C GLY A 21 7.75 -3.64 11.00
N PRO A 22 7.92 -4.96 10.82
CA PRO A 22 9.24 -5.54 10.61
C PRO A 22 10.01 -4.99 9.40
N ARG A 23 9.29 -4.43 8.41
CA ARG A 23 9.85 -3.94 7.13
C ARG A 23 9.79 -2.43 6.96
N GLU A 24 8.99 -1.72 7.75
CA GLU A 24 8.62 -0.33 7.49
C GLU A 24 8.28 0.42 8.77
N LEU A 25 8.62 1.72 8.81
CA LEU A 25 8.37 2.57 9.97
C LEU A 25 6.88 2.86 10.18
N VAL A 26 6.10 2.91 9.10
CA VAL A 26 4.65 3.06 9.13
C VAL A 26 4.08 1.94 8.29
N SER A 27 3.50 0.94 8.94
CA SER A 27 2.96 -0.21 8.23
C SER A 27 1.64 0.10 7.58
N LYS A 28 1.65 0.19 6.25
CA LYS A 28 0.44 0.44 5.47
C LYS A 28 -0.58 -0.69 5.62
N ALA A 29 -0.10 -1.92 5.77
CA ALA A 29 -0.95 -3.08 6.05
C ALA A 29 -1.68 -2.94 7.40
N LYS A 30 -0.97 -2.49 8.45
CA LYS A 30 -1.61 -2.22 9.76
C LYS A 30 -2.64 -1.10 9.66
N VAL A 31 -2.31 -0.03 8.92
CA VAL A 31 -3.24 1.08 8.70
C VAL A 31 -4.49 0.62 7.95
N LEU A 32 -4.33 -0.17 6.90
CA LEU A 32 -5.46 -0.73 6.14
C LEU A 32 -6.39 -1.53 7.06
N ALA A 33 -5.84 -2.37 7.94
CA ALA A 33 -6.62 -3.19 8.87
C ALA A 33 -7.41 -2.39 9.93
N GLU A 34 -7.21 -1.08 10.08
CA GLU A 34 -8.00 -0.25 11.00
C GLU A 34 -9.35 0.21 10.43
N TYR A 35 -9.53 0.08 9.12
CA TYR A 35 -10.73 0.56 8.44
C TYR A 35 -11.66 -0.60 8.10
N ASP A 36 -12.96 -0.34 8.22
CA ASP A 36 -14.01 -1.24 7.72
C ASP A 36 -14.37 -0.81 6.29
N PHE A 37 -14.37 -1.76 5.37
CA PHE A 37 -14.64 -1.55 3.95
C PHE A 37 -15.10 -2.85 3.30
N ASP A 38 -15.88 -2.73 2.23
CA ASP A 38 -16.36 -3.89 1.46
C ASP A 38 -15.29 -4.41 0.48
N GLU A 39 -14.48 -3.51 -0.09
CA GLU A 39 -13.42 -3.81 -1.06
C GLU A 39 -12.22 -2.89 -0.83
N SER A 40 -11.02 -3.46 -0.86
CA SER A 40 -9.75 -2.74 -0.77
C SER A 40 -9.03 -2.67 -2.11
N VAL A 41 -8.72 -1.43 -2.53
CA VAL A 41 -7.93 -1.15 -3.73
C VAL A 41 -6.59 -0.54 -3.32
N VAL A 42 -5.51 -1.28 -3.58
CA VAL A 42 -4.13 -0.86 -3.33
C VAL A 42 -3.50 -0.38 -4.63
N ILE A 43 -2.94 0.83 -4.63
CA ILE A 43 -2.17 1.39 -5.75
C ILE A 43 -0.79 1.73 -5.23
N GLY A 44 0.26 1.11 -5.77
CA GLY A 44 1.63 1.26 -5.26
C GLY A 44 2.72 1.00 -6.29
N ASP A 45 3.96 1.29 -5.88
CA ASP A 45 5.16 1.23 -6.70
C ASP A 45 6.39 0.66 -5.96
N GLY A 46 6.35 0.68 -4.62
CA GLY A 46 7.51 0.46 -3.78
C GLY A 46 7.50 -0.80 -2.92
N LEU A 47 8.66 -1.11 -2.33
CA LEU A 47 8.85 -2.25 -1.41
C LEU A 47 7.91 -2.19 -0.18
N THR A 48 7.64 -0.99 0.33
CA THR A 48 6.77 -0.80 1.51
C THR A 48 5.30 -1.13 1.21
N ASP A 49 4.92 -1.19 -0.07
CA ASP A 49 3.54 -1.50 -0.46
C ASP A 49 3.25 -3.01 -0.48
N ILE A 50 4.28 -3.86 -0.36
CA ILE A 50 4.12 -5.32 -0.40
C ILE A 50 3.12 -5.79 0.65
N GLY A 51 3.24 -5.30 1.88
CA GLY A 51 2.40 -5.77 2.98
C GLY A 51 0.91 -5.49 2.75
N MET A 52 0.56 -4.32 2.18
CA MET A 52 -0.83 -4.02 1.86
C MET A 52 -1.29 -4.73 0.58
N ALA A 53 -0.40 -4.92 -0.40
CA ALA A 53 -0.70 -5.66 -1.63
C ALA A 53 -0.97 -7.15 -1.37
N GLU A 54 -0.33 -7.77 -0.38
CA GLU A 54 -0.57 -9.18 -0.01
C GLU A 54 -1.97 -9.43 0.58
N ILE A 55 -2.62 -8.40 1.13
CA ILE A 55 -3.90 -8.53 1.85
C ILE A 55 -5.09 -7.82 1.17
N ALA A 56 -4.83 -7.07 0.09
CA ALA A 56 -5.87 -6.32 -0.60
C ALA A 56 -6.63 -7.18 -1.61
N ASP A 57 -7.88 -6.79 -1.89
CA ASP A 57 -8.74 -7.45 -2.86
C ASP A 57 -8.28 -7.15 -4.30
N LEU A 58 -7.88 -5.91 -4.55
CA LEU A 58 -7.42 -5.42 -5.85
C LEU A 58 -6.10 -4.65 -5.72
N VAL A 59 -5.13 -4.98 -6.57
CA VAL A 59 -3.80 -4.37 -6.54
C VAL A 59 -3.42 -3.81 -7.90
N PHE A 60 -3.03 -2.54 -7.93
CA PHE A 60 -2.36 -1.87 -9.04
C PHE A 60 -0.90 -1.64 -8.66
N ALA A 61 0.03 -2.20 -9.45
CA ALA A 61 1.44 -2.14 -9.16
C ALA A 61 2.26 -1.61 -10.35
N ARG A 62 3.28 -0.82 -10.06
CA ARG A 62 4.31 -0.40 -11.03
C ARG A 62 5.72 -0.58 -10.47
N ASP A 63 6.72 -0.28 -11.30
CA ASP A 63 8.14 -0.22 -10.92
C ASP A 63 8.64 -1.44 -10.12
N GLN A 64 9.14 -1.24 -8.91
CA GLN A 64 9.73 -2.35 -8.14
C GLN A 64 8.68 -3.28 -7.55
N LEU A 65 7.49 -2.77 -7.23
CA LEU A 65 6.40 -3.58 -6.67
C LEU A 65 6.00 -4.72 -7.62
N VAL A 66 5.93 -4.47 -8.93
CA VAL A 66 5.67 -5.50 -9.96
C VAL A 66 6.60 -6.71 -9.81
N ARG A 67 7.91 -6.45 -9.64
CA ARG A 67 8.91 -7.51 -9.52
C ARG A 67 8.70 -8.34 -8.27
N TYR A 68 8.39 -7.71 -7.15
CA TYR A 68 8.14 -8.40 -5.89
C TYR A 68 6.85 -9.21 -5.91
N LEU A 69 5.74 -8.62 -6.38
CA LEU A 69 4.45 -9.32 -6.45
C LEU A 69 4.50 -10.51 -7.41
N THR A 70 5.22 -10.38 -8.53
CA THR A 70 5.47 -11.51 -9.44
C THR A 70 6.21 -12.66 -8.74
N GLN A 71 7.22 -12.37 -7.92
CA GLN A 71 7.97 -13.39 -7.19
C GLN A 71 7.14 -14.05 -6.08
N LEU A 72 6.25 -13.27 -5.46
CA LEU A 72 5.37 -13.75 -4.38
C LEU A 72 4.11 -14.44 -4.91
N GLY A 73 3.84 -14.37 -6.22
CA GLY A 73 2.62 -14.94 -6.82
C GLY A 73 1.35 -14.17 -6.47
N VAL A 74 1.47 -12.88 -6.11
CA VAL A 74 0.35 -11.99 -5.82
C VAL A 74 -0.19 -11.43 -7.14
N ALA A 75 -1.51 -11.47 -7.32
CA ALA A 75 -2.16 -10.91 -8.51
C ALA A 75 -2.16 -9.38 -8.47
N PHE A 76 -1.90 -8.73 -9.61
CA PHE A 76 -1.93 -7.28 -9.74
C PHE A 76 -2.19 -6.86 -11.19
N PHE A 77 -2.63 -5.63 -11.36
CA PHE A 77 -2.69 -4.93 -12.63
C PHE A 77 -1.52 -3.95 -12.75
N GLN A 78 -0.81 -3.99 -13.87
CA GLN A 78 0.19 -2.97 -14.17
C GLN A 78 -0.49 -1.67 -14.57
N TRP A 79 0.11 -0.54 -14.19
CA TRP A 79 -0.35 0.80 -14.59
C TRP A 79 0.84 1.69 -14.93
N ASN A 80 0.62 2.60 -15.87
CA ASN A 80 1.56 3.63 -16.28
C ASN A 80 1.13 5.01 -15.76
N ASP A 81 -0.16 5.32 -15.86
CA ASP A 81 -0.78 6.51 -15.30
C ASP A 81 -2.15 6.22 -14.68
N PHE A 82 -2.82 7.25 -14.16
CA PHE A 82 -4.09 7.08 -13.46
C PHE A 82 -5.27 6.78 -14.40
N PHE A 83 -5.13 6.93 -15.72
CA PHE A 83 -6.19 6.57 -16.66
C PHE A 83 -6.31 5.06 -16.76
N ASP A 84 -5.21 4.31 -16.73
CA ASP A 84 -5.22 2.84 -16.71
C ASP A 84 -6.01 2.30 -15.51
N ILE A 85 -5.81 2.92 -14.34
CA ILE A 85 -6.49 2.55 -13.09
C ILE A 85 -7.98 2.87 -13.18
N THR A 86 -8.31 4.09 -13.63
CA THR A 86 -9.70 4.54 -13.74
C THR A 86 -10.48 3.65 -14.71
N GLU A 87 -9.93 3.38 -15.89
CA GLU A 87 -10.54 2.51 -16.89
C GLU A 87 -10.78 1.09 -16.35
N HIS A 88 -9.84 0.56 -15.55
CA HIS A 88 -10.00 -0.75 -14.95
C HIS A 88 -11.14 -0.76 -13.91
N LEU A 89 -11.19 0.25 -13.06
CA LEU A 89 -12.21 0.38 -12.01
C LEU A 89 -13.60 0.64 -12.59
N GLU A 90 -13.72 1.49 -13.62
CA GLU A 90 -14.98 1.76 -14.32
C GLU A 90 -15.60 0.47 -14.87
N ARG A 91 -14.79 -0.34 -15.57
CA ARG A 91 -15.25 -1.63 -16.11
C ARG A 91 -15.60 -2.63 -15.00
N LEU A 92 -14.79 -2.70 -13.94
CA LEU A 92 -15.02 -3.62 -12.81
C LEU A 92 -16.33 -3.30 -12.08
N TRP A 93 -16.60 -2.01 -11.89
CA TRP A 93 -17.79 -1.52 -11.18
C TRP A 93 -18.99 -1.26 -12.08
N GLY A 94 -18.86 -1.45 -13.40
CA GLY A 94 -19.93 -1.26 -14.38
C GLY A 94 -20.41 0.19 -14.47
N LEU A 95 -19.46 1.13 -14.48
CA LEU A 95 -19.71 2.58 -14.51
C LEU A 95 -19.67 3.19 -15.93
N ASP A 96 -19.45 2.35 -16.96
CA ASP A 96 -19.40 2.69 -18.39
C ASP A 96 -20.68 3.35 -18.93
#